data_AF-A0A7W0KFA1-F1
#
_entry.id   AF-A0A7W0KFA1-F1
#
_cell.length_a   1.000
_cell.length_b   1.000
_cell.length_c   1.000
_cell.angle_alpha   90.00
_cell.angle_beta   90.00
_cell.angle_gamma   90.00
#
_symmetry.space_group_name_H-M   'P 1'
#
loop_
_entity.id
_entity.type
_entity.pdbx_description
1 polymer ?
#
loop_
_entity_poly.entity_id
_entity_poly.type
_entity_poly.pdbx_seq_one_letter_code
_entity_poly.pdbx_strand_id
1 'polypeptide(L)' 'VVLTADAELESAAPGWDGALYRTLESLRGDRAGRSSVTLTAIPYYAWANRGAGPMAVWLRRG' A
#
# COMPACT_ATOMS: atom_id res chain seq x y z
N VAL A 1 5.21 8.89 -20.05
CA VAL A 1 4.59 7.55 -20.07
C VAL A 1 4.22 7.18 -18.65
N VAL A 2 3.01 6.67 -18.43
CA VAL A 2 2.52 6.15 -17.14
C VAL A 2 1.92 4.77 -17.39
N LEU A 3 1.89 3.93 -16.36
CA LEU A 3 1.18 2.66 -16.38
C LEU A 3 0.08 2.69 -15.32
N THR A 4 -1.10 2.18 -15.67
CA THR A 4 -2.22 2.03 -14.74
C THR A 4 -2.53 0.57 -14.53
N ALA A 5 -2.94 0.19 -13.32
CA ALA A 5 -3.32 -1.17 -12.98
C ALA A 5 -4.44 -1.18 -11.94
N ASP A 6 -5.29 -2.20 -11.97
CA ASP A 6 -6.20 -2.50 -10.87
C ASP A 6 -5.39 -2.98 -9.65
N ALA A 7 -5.74 -2.48 -8.47
CA ALA A 7 -5.09 -2.82 -7.22
C ALA A 7 -6.09 -2.86 -6.06
N GLU A 8 -5.70 -3.51 -4.96
CA GLU A 8 -6.44 -3.46 -3.69
C GLU A 8 -5.69 -2.56 -2.71
N LEU A 9 -6.40 -1.58 -2.15
CA LEU A 9 -5.94 -0.81 -1.00
C LEU A 9 -6.48 -1.47 0.27
N GLU A 10 -5.58 -1.85 1.17
CA GLU A 10 -5.90 -2.35 2.51
C GLU A 10 -5.81 -1.19 3.50
N SER A 11 -6.83 -1.00 4.33
CA SER A 11 -6.77 0.01 5.38
C SER A 11 -5.72 -0.36 6.43
N ALA A 12 -5.15 0.65 7.09
CA ALA A 12 -4.24 0.40 8.19
C ALA A 12 -4.99 -0.40 9.28
N ALA A 13 -4.51 -1.61 9.57
CA ALA A 13 -5.06 -2.41 10.66
C ALA A 13 -4.88 -1.65 11.98
N PRO A 14 -5.86 -1.69 12.90
CA PRO A 14 -5.70 -1.10 14.23
C PRO A 14 -4.59 -1.82 15.03
N GLY A 15 -4.06 -1.15 16.06
CA GLY A 15 -3.10 -1.76 16.99
C GLY A 15 -1.61 -1.62 16.58
N TRP A 16 -1.30 -0.79 15.58
CA TRP A 16 0.08 -0.42 15.24
C TRP A 16 0.60 0.80 15.99
N ASP A 17 -0.20 1.45 16.84
CA ASP A 17 0.12 2.71 17.54
C ASP A 17 1.38 2.62 18.42
N GLY A 18 2.56 2.76 17.80
CA GLY A 18 3.86 2.60 18.43
C GLY A 18 4.29 1.15 18.69
N ALA A 19 3.49 0.16 18.29
CA ALA A 19 3.79 -1.25 18.52
C ALA A 19 4.67 -1.82 17.39
N LEU A 20 5.74 -2.54 17.74
CA LEU A 20 6.58 -3.26 16.77
C LEU A 20 5.97 -4.60 16.35
N TYR A 21 5.28 -5.26 17.28
CA TYR A 21 4.60 -6.53 17.06
C TYR A 21 3.16 -6.43 17.53
N ARG A 22 2.26 -7.14 16.86
CA ARG A 22 0.85 -7.27 17.25
C ARG A 22 0.41 -8.72 17.12
N THR A 23 -0.54 -9.13 17.95
CA THR A 23 -1.20 -10.43 17.83
C THR A 23 -2.12 -10.41 16.61
N LEU A 24 -2.04 -11.47 15.81
CA LEU A 24 -2.95 -11.72 14.70
C LEU A 24 -4.09 -12.60 15.22
N GLU A 25 -5.31 -12.07 15.32
CA GLU A 25 -6.48 -12.83 15.78
C GLU A 25 -6.99 -13.74 14.67
N SER A 26 -7.08 -13.23 13.43
CA SER A 26 -7.40 -14.05 12.26
C SER A 26 -6.94 -13.41 10.96
N LEU A 27 -6.41 -14.22 10.02
CA LEU A 27 -5.94 -13.73 8.72
C LEU A 27 -6.99 -12.95 7.92
N ARG A 28 -8.28 -13.25 8.08
CA ARG A 28 -9.37 -12.54 7.39
C ARG A 28 -9.85 -11.31 8.17
N GLY A 29 -9.95 -11.38 9.49
CA GLY A 29 -10.41 -10.27 10.32
C GLY A 29 -9.39 -9.14 10.42
N ASP A 30 -8.10 -9.48 10.43
CA ASP A 30 -7.01 -8.51 10.53
C ASP A 30 -6.66 -7.83 9.20
N ARG A 31 -7.19 -8.34 8.08
CA ARG A 31 -7.14 -7.66 6.77
C ARG A 31 -8.31 -6.70 6.68
N ALA A 32 -8.23 -5.61 7.45
CA ALA A 32 -9.28 -4.61 7.49
C ALA A 32 -9.47 -3.97 6.10
N GLY A 33 -10.74 -3.75 5.74
CA GLY A 33 -11.20 -2.94 4.61
C GLY A 33 -10.34 -2.99 3.33
N ARG A 34 -10.69 -3.88 2.39
CA ARG A 34 -10.13 -3.85 1.04
C ARG A 34 -11.03 -3.05 0.11
N SER A 35 -10.45 -2.12 -0.62
CA SER A 35 -11.14 -1.38 -1.69
C SER A 35 -10.36 -1.49 -2.99
N SER A 36 -11.07 -1.74 -4.09
CA SER A 36 -10.50 -1.68 -5.43
C SER A 36 -10.13 -0.23 -5.77
N VAL A 37 -8.91 -0.04 -6.25
CA VAL A 37 -8.37 1.26 -6.66
C VAL A 37 -7.59 1.13 -7.96
N THR A 38 -7.46 2.22 -8.71
CA THR A 38 -6.53 2.28 -9.84
C THR A 38 -5.18 2.80 -9.36
N LEU A 39 -4.15 1.96 -9.44
CA LEU A 39 -2.76 2.35 -9.21
C LEU A 39 -2.20 3.04 -10.45
N THR A 40 -1.47 4.15 -10.27
CA THR A 40 -0.70 4.79 -11.34
C THR A 40 0.80 4.71 -11.03
N ALA A 41 1.55 4.00 -11.87
CA ALA A 41 3.00 3.91 -11.78
C ALA A 41 3.69 4.90 -12.74
N ILE A 42 4.82 5.45 -12.28
CA ILE A 42 5.70 6.32 -13.06
C ILE A 42 7.05 5.62 -13.26
N PRO A 43 7.86 6.04 -14.25
CA PRO A 43 9.25 5.61 -14.33
C PRO A 43 9.99 5.97 -13.04
N TYR A 44 10.78 5.03 -12.51
CA TYR A 44 11.50 5.21 -11.24
C TYR A 44 12.37 6.47 -11.23
N TYR A 45 13.10 6.74 -12.34
CA TYR A 45 13.96 7.92 -12.45
C TYR A 45 13.21 9.26 -12.37
N ALA A 46 11.87 9.26 -12.55
CA ALA A 46 11.05 10.45 -12.49
C ALA A 46 10.43 10.68 -11.09
N TRP A 47 10.67 9.79 -10.13
CA TRP A 47 10.25 9.99 -8.74
C TRP A 47 10.97 11.19 -8.09
N ALA A 48 10.42 11.71 -6.99
CA ALA A 48 10.89 12.87 -6.22
C ALA A 48 10.94 14.23 -6.97
N ASN A 49 10.49 14.29 -8.23
CA ASN A 49 10.38 15.54 -9.00
C ASN A 49 9.06 16.31 -8.75
N ARG A 50 8.21 15.85 -7.80
CA ARG A 50 6.90 16.47 -7.48
C ARG A 50 6.70 16.77 -5.99
N GLY A 51 7.79 16.88 -5.24
CA GLY A 51 7.77 17.02 -3.78
C GLY A 51 7.96 15.69 -3.05
N ALA A 52 8.14 15.78 -1.74
CA ALA A 52 8.39 14.62 -0.87
C ALA A 52 7.12 13.78 -0.70
N GLY A 53 7.28 12.45 -0.72
CA GLY A 53 6.20 11.49 -0.50
C GLY A 53 6.71 10.05 -0.52
N PRO A 54 5.95 9.10 0.04
CA PRO A 54 6.32 7.69 0.07
C PRO A 54 6.37 7.11 -1.36
N MET A 55 7.24 6.13 -1.58
CA MET A 55 7.37 5.41 -2.84
C MET A 55 7.88 3.99 -2.60
N ALA A 56 7.34 3.05 -3.37
CA ALA A 56 7.79 1.67 -3.41
C ALA A 56 7.96 1.24 -4.87
N VAL A 57 9.03 0.48 -5.14
CA VAL A 57 9.26 -0.15 -6.46
C VAL A 57 8.61 -1.53 -6.49
N TRP A 58 8.79 -2.28 -5.41
CA TRP A 58 8.23 -3.62 -5.25
C TRP A 58 6.93 -3.54 -4.47
N LEU A 59 5.84 -3.95 -5.11
CA LEU A 59 4.52 -4.02 -4.52
C LEU A 59 4.17 -5.48 -4.20
N ARG A 60 3.37 -5.68 -3.16
CA ARG A 60 2.82 -7.01 -2.86
C ARG A 60 1.97 -7.45 -4.04
N ARG A 61 2.15 -8.71 -4.45
CA ARG A 61 1.29 -9.33 -5.46
C ARG A 61 -0.09 -9.59 -4.82
N GLY A 62 -1.14 -9.21 -5.55
CA GLY A 62 -2.54 -9.53 -5.23
C GLY A 62 -2.84 -11.02 -5.41
#